data_AF-A0A2D3UX60-F1
#
_entry.id   AF-A0A2D3UX60-F1
#
_cell.length_a   1.000
_cell.length_b   1.000
_cell.length_c   1.000
_cell.angle_alpha   90.00
_cell.angle_beta   90.00
_cell.angle_gamma   90.00
#
_symmetry.space_group_name_H-M   'P 1'
#
loop_
_entity.id
_entity.type
_entity.pdbx_description
1 polymer ?
#
loop_
_entity_poly.entity_id
_entity_poly.type
_entity_poly.pdbx_seq_one_letter_code
_entity_poly.pdbx_strand_id
1 'polypeptide(L)'
;MPTKEQCSLLHQLYLSTWETVFGNWMSRYGCPFMFGDENVPELSVSISALCVQLDSWMITATETSSPKPYTRVVKLASDDERESKIRQSLDLAIWSYAARWLPLFPSATANGPDAQAIARKLWREARVDMLRVINRPCYRSMLTLYLFGFTPIPDGITDEEELDGVTAQVCIQAALQQVYSLRVRQKSIQFSGSKFSPTVMTRTFTSSPDRSFIIAENIVHWATLTFDTSASLTLSSRPMLSSGILSYTDLSWSLVKSCAELFHAMTQEWHAIGLPMTDAQASQVTASGNAFKLLLWKLCAVFREALRDGHDEAVVNKIHGTILDAIDQFNRTYRTPLDACYRRMSAFSQETKLRYHDLELHITLAILLMTDAVETQHSNLLTPLIDARTNAELHGFKALVFGQETMYSLRHGSGPPSDPRSTDEVNEVVSVPLLSIDPYPHHAVASVQLLRRAIDRDLATNKLDEEAHAKLLAVLARTLELLPDSSKSVQAARKQALSQNAEG
;
A
#
# COMPACT_ATOMS: atom_id res chain seq x y z
N MET A 1 12.05 -26.35 -1.46
CA MET A 1 10.80 -25.60 -1.26
C MET A 1 10.76 -25.19 0.19
N PRO A 2 10.17 -24.05 0.57
CA PRO A 2 9.90 -23.78 1.97
C PRO A 2 9.10 -24.94 2.58
N THR A 3 9.31 -25.20 3.88
CA THR A 3 8.51 -26.19 4.61
C THR A 3 7.06 -25.71 4.74
N LYS A 4 6.13 -26.62 5.03
CA LYS A 4 4.72 -26.26 5.26
C LYS A 4 4.57 -25.25 6.40
N GLU A 5 5.39 -25.37 7.43
CA GLU A 5 5.47 -24.43 8.56
C GLU A 5 5.93 -23.04 8.11
N GLN A 6 6.98 -22.97 7.27
CA GLN A 6 7.45 -21.71 6.69
C GLN A 6 6.37 -21.06 5.81
N CYS A 7 5.66 -21.83 4.97
CA CYS A 7 4.54 -21.32 4.19
C CYS A 7 3.41 -20.76 5.07
N SER A 8 3.11 -21.42 6.19
CA SER A 8 2.11 -20.95 7.16
C SER A 8 2.56 -19.65 7.83
N LEU A 9 3.81 -19.57 8.28
CA LEU A 9 4.39 -18.35 8.84
C LEU A 9 4.34 -17.18 7.84
N LEU A 10 4.78 -17.38 6.61
CA LEU A 10 4.76 -16.33 5.58
C LEU A 10 3.34 -15.80 5.32
N HIS A 11 2.34 -16.67 5.36
CA HIS A 11 0.94 -16.26 5.25
C HIS A 11 0.47 -15.46 6.47
N GLN A 12 0.83 -15.88 7.69
CA GLN A 12 0.54 -15.13 8.92
C GLN A 12 1.20 -13.74 8.91
N LEU A 13 2.47 -13.66 8.47
CA LEU A 13 3.19 -12.41 8.34
C LEU A 13 2.49 -11.47 7.36
N TYR A 14 2.10 -11.96 6.18
CA TYR A 14 1.31 -11.20 5.22
C TYR A 14 0.00 -10.64 5.80
N LEU A 15 -0.74 -11.45 6.56
CA LEU A 15 -2.00 -11.04 7.19
C LEU A 15 -1.78 -9.97 8.28
N SER A 16 -0.80 -10.18 9.16
CA SER A 16 -0.49 -9.29 10.30
C SER A 16 0.16 -7.97 9.91
N THR A 17 0.71 -7.87 8.70
CA THR A 17 1.41 -6.67 8.23
C THR A 17 0.64 -6.00 7.08
N TRP A 18 0.78 -6.52 5.86
CA TRP A 18 0.25 -5.90 4.65
C TRP A 18 -1.27 -5.84 4.62
N GLU A 19 -1.99 -6.94 4.88
CA GLU A 19 -3.48 -6.92 4.92
C GLU A 19 -3.99 -6.05 6.09
N THR A 20 -3.25 -5.96 7.20
CA THR A 20 -3.62 -5.11 8.34
C THR A 20 -3.67 -3.63 7.96
N VAL A 21 -2.70 -3.16 7.16
CA VAL A 21 -2.66 -1.78 6.64
C VAL A 21 -3.59 -1.62 5.45
N PHE A 22 -3.40 -2.44 4.41
CA PHE A 22 -4.12 -2.33 3.15
C PHE A 22 -5.62 -2.56 3.31
N GLY A 23 -6.01 -3.52 4.15
CA GLY A 23 -7.41 -3.81 4.43
C GLY A 23 -8.12 -2.66 5.15
N ASN A 24 -7.41 -1.83 5.93
CA ASN A 24 -7.97 -0.62 6.53
C ASN A 24 -8.21 0.48 5.49
N TRP A 25 -7.35 0.60 4.48
CA TRP A 25 -7.60 1.52 3.36
C TRP A 25 -8.85 1.12 2.55
N MET A 26 -9.22 -0.15 2.60
CA MET A 26 -10.41 -0.70 1.92
C MET A 26 -11.66 -0.77 2.83
N SER A 27 -11.56 -0.29 4.07
CA SER A 27 -12.65 -0.32 5.06
C SER A 27 -13.75 0.68 4.72
N ARG A 28 -14.84 0.66 5.50
CA ARG A 28 -15.96 1.61 5.40
C ARG A 28 -15.52 3.07 5.34
N TYR A 29 -14.52 3.45 6.15
CA TYR A 29 -14.02 4.83 6.19
C TYR A 29 -12.85 5.08 5.23
N GLY A 30 -12.16 4.03 4.77
CA GLY A 30 -11.03 4.13 3.84
C GLY A 30 -11.43 4.12 2.37
N CYS A 31 -12.58 3.54 2.03
CA CYS A 31 -13.10 3.48 0.68
C CYS A 31 -14.25 4.50 0.48
N PRO A 32 -14.08 5.52 -0.36
CA PRO A 32 -15.08 6.58 -0.54
C PRO A 32 -16.40 6.08 -1.15
N PHE A 33 -16.38 4.93 -1.83
CA PHE A 33 -17.60 4.29 -2.36
C PHE A 33 -18.46 3.64 -1.27
N MET A 34 -17.86 3.36 -0.10
CA MET A 34 -18.51 2.66 1.00
C MET A 34 -18.72 3.53 2.24
N PHE A 35 -18.35 4.81 2.17
CA PHE A 35 -18.48 5.73 3.28
C PHE A 35 -19.94 5.80 3.74
N GLY A 36 -20.18 5.42 4.99
CA GLY A 36 -21.53 5.39 5.56
C GLY A 36 -22.35 4.12 5.29
N ASP A 37 -21.88 3.12 4.53
CA ASP A 37 -22.61 1.85 4.37
C ASP A 37 -22.37 0.91 5.56
N GLU A 38 -23.41 0.65 6.36
CA GLU A 38 -23.36 -0.24 7.53
C GLU A 38 -23.09 -1.70 7.18
N ASN A 39 -23.24 -2.09 5.91
CA ASN A 39 -22.97 -3.42 5.42
C ASN A 39 -21.48 -3.62 5.05
N VAL A 40 -20.58 -2.72 5.40
CA VAL A 40 -19.14 -2.91 5.17
C VAL A 40 -18.41 -2.92 6.50
N PRO A 41 -17.46 -3.86 6.73
CA PRO A 41 -16.66 -3.88 7.93
C PRO A 41 -16.01 -2.52 8.21
N GLU A 42 -16.14 -2.08 9.46
CA GLU A 42 -15.69 -0.76 9.88
C GLU A 42 -14.16 -0.63 9.88
N LEU A 43 -13.46 -1.69 10.29
CA LEU A 43 -12.04 -1.65 10.61
C LEU A 43 -11.12 -2.11 9.47
N SER A 44 -11.50 -3.18 8.76
CA SER A 44 -10.66 -3.76 7.70
C SER A 44 -11.43 -4.72 6.79
N VAL A 45 -11.06 -4.76 5.52
CA VAL A 45 -11.54 -5.72 4.51
C VAL A 45 -10.36 -6.58 4.04
N SER A 46 -10.51 -7.91 4.03
CA SER A 46 -9.51 -8.80 3.42
C SER A 46 -9.63 -8.78 1.90
N ILE A 47 -8.64 -8.19 1.21
CA ILE A 47 -8.69 -8.06 -0.25
C ILE A 47 -8.50 -9.42 -0.92
N SER A 48 -7.71 -10.32 -0.31
CA SER A 48 -7.51 -11.69 -0.80
C SER A 48 -8.82 -12.49 -0.77
N ALA A 49 -9.56 -12.45 0.33
CA ALA A 49 -10.88 -13.08 0.43
C ALA A 49 -11.89 -12.46 -0.53
N LEU A 50 -11.87 -11.12 -0.69
CA LEU A 50 -12.75 -10.42 -1.62
C LEU A 50 -12.51 -10.83 -3.08
N CYS A 51 -11.25 -10.99 -3.49
CA CYS A 51 -10.90 -11.44 -4.83
C CYS A 51 -11.37 -12.88 -5.10
N VAL A 52 -11.24 -13.78 -4.13
CA VAL A 52 -11.80 -15.15 -4.21
C VAL A 52 -13.31 -15.10 -4.43
N GLN A 53 -14.00 -14.25 -3.66
CA GLN A 53 -15.45 -14.14 -3.72
C GLN A 53 -15.93 -13.57 -5.06
N LEU A 54 -15.30 -12.50 -5.55
CA LEU A 54 -15.63 -11.92 -6.85
C LEU A 54 -15.41 -12.91 -8.00
N ASP A 55 -14.30 -13.66 -7.97
CA ASP A 55 -14.05 -14.73 -8.94
C ASP A 55 -15.14 -15.81 -8.85
N SER A 56 -15.57 -16.18 -7.64
CA SER A 56 -16.66 -17.14 -7.45
C SER A 56 -17.98 -16.63 -8.01
N TRP A 57 -18.32 -15.35 -7.79
CA TRP A 57 -19.55 -14.76 -8.33
C TRP A 57 -19.53 -14.68 -9.85
N MET A 58 -18.38 -14.41 -10.47
CA MET A 58 -18.25 -14.44 -11.93
C MET A 58 -18.41 -15.85 -12.52
N ILE A 59 -18.18 -16.91 -11.72
CA ILE A 59 -18.44 -18.30 -12.11
C ILE A 59 -19.89 -18.69 -11.82
N THR A 60 -20.46 -18.28 -10.69
CA THR A 60 -21.85 -18.64 -10.34
C THR A 60 -22.88 -17.80 -11.06
N ALA A 61 -22.58 -16.58 -11.52
CA ALA A 61 -23.49 -15.80 -12.34
C ALA A 61 -23.77 -16.44 -13.71
N THR A 62 -22.96 -17.44 -14.11
CA THR A 62 -23.26 -18.33 -15.25
C THR A 62 -24.17 -19.51 -14.90
N GLU A 63 -24.46 -19.74 -13.62
CA GLU A 63 -25.33 -20.82 -13.11
C GLU A 63 -26.47 -20.23 -12.28
N THR A 64 -27.69 -20.26 -12.81
CA THR A 64 -28.94 -19.83 -12.15
C THR A 64 -29.01 -20.28 -10.68
N SER A 65 -28.59 -19.41 -9.75
CA SER A 65 -28.67 -19.66 -8.32
C SER A 65 -28.85 -18.36 -7.55
N SER A 66 -29.52 -18.48 -6.40
CA SER A 66 -30.01 -17.38 -5.56
C SER A 66 -28.89 -16.46 -5.03
N PRO A 67 -29.20 -15.19 -4.70
CA PRO A 67 -28.23 -14.23 -4.20
C PRO A 67 -27.56 -14.72 -2.91
N LYS A 68 -26.22 -14.61 -2.83
CA LYS A 68 -25.43 -15.02 -1.66
C LYS A 68 -24.80 -13.78 -1.00
N PRO A 69 -24.83 -13.67 0.34
CA PRO A 69 -24.30 -12.51 1.06
C PRO A 69 -22.77 -12.37 0.94
N TYR A 70 -22.28 -11.13 0.97
CA TYR A 70 -20.85 -10.78 0.83
C TYR A 70 -19.95 -11.29 1.97
N THR A 71 -20.49 -11.65 3.14
CA THR A 71 -19.71 -12.10 4.30
C THR A 71 -19.35 -13.59 4.30
N ARG A 72 -19.89 -14.39 3.38
CA ARG A 72 -19.76 -15.85 3.43
C ARG A 72 -18.51 -16.35 2.72
N VAL A 73 -17.69 -17.14 3.43
CA VAL A 73 -16.59 -17.92 2.85
C VAL A 73 -17.16 -18.92 1.84
N VAL A 74 -16.90 -18.68 0.55
CA VAL A 74 -17.29 -19.61 -0.52
C VAL A 74 -16.23 -20.71 -0.62
N LYS A 75 -16.60 -21.96 -0.36
CA LYS A 75 -15.78 -23.12 -0.73
C LYS A 75 -15.94 -23.33 -2.24
N LEU A 76 -14.92 -22.97 -3.00
CA LEU A 76 -14.80 -23.35 -4.41
C LEU A 76 -14.63 -24.87 -4.51
N ALA A 77 -15.24 -25.50 -5.52
CA ALA A 77 -15.08 -26.94 -5.75
C ALA A 77 -13.61 -27.25 -6.00
N SER A 78 -13.04 -28.19 -5.23
CA SER A 78 -11.61 -28.48 -5.17
C SER A 78 -11.03 -29.16 -6.40
N ASP A 79 -11.86 -29.54 -7.38
CA ASP A 79 -11.48 -30.41 -8.51
C ASP A 79 -11.18 -29.67 -9.83
N ASP A 80 -11.23 -28.33 -9.87
CA ASP A 80 -10.81 -27.59 -11.07
C ASP A 80 -9.29 -27.32 -11.03
N GLU A 81 -8.55 -27.95 -11.94
CA GLU A 81 -7.11 -27.74 -12.13
C GLU A 81 -6.77 -26.25 -12.36
N ARG A 82 -7.67 -25.49 -12.99
CA ARG A 82 -7.50 -24.05 -13.20
C ARG A 82 -7.54 -23.28 -11.89
N GLU A 83 -8.50 -23.61 -11.03
CA GLU A 83 -8.70 -23.02 -9.71
C GLU A 83 -7.48 -23.28 -8.82
N SER A 84 -6.99 -24.52 -8.80
CA SER A 84 -5.77 -24.90 -8.07
C SER A 84 -4.56 -24.08 -8.53
N LYS A 85 -4.39 -23.88 -9.85
CA LYS A 85 -3.27 -23.09 -10.40
C LYS A 85 -3.35 -21.61 -10.03
N ILE A 86 -4.55 -20.99 -10.07
CA ILE A 86 -4.74 -19.58 -9.68
C ILE A 86 -4.39 -19.39 -8.21
N ARG A 87 -4.88 -20.29 -7.36
CA ARG A 87 -4.57 -20.28 -5.93
C ARG A 87 -3.07 -20.42 -5.68
N GLN A 88 -2.43 -21.39 -6.32
CA GLN A 88 -0.99 -21.62 -6.19
C GLN A 88 -0.15 -20.40 -6.58
N SER A 89 -0.48 -19.73 -7.69
CA SER A 89 0.24 -18.52 -8.10
C SER A 89 0.04 -17.37 -7.10
N LEU A 90 -1.16 -17.21 -6.52
CA LEU A 90 -1.41 -16.20 -5.47
C LEU A 90 -0.64 -16.53 -4.19
N ASP A 91 -0.66 -17.78 -3.74
CA ASP A 91 0.07 -18.23 -2.55
C ASP A 91 1.59 -17.99 -2.72
N LEU A 92 2.15 -18.32 -3.89
CA LEU A 92 3.56 -18.04 -4.21
C LEU A 92 3.88 -16.53 -4.18
N ALA A 93 3.01 -15.67 -4.72
CA ALA A 93 3.20 -14.23 -4.67
C ALA A 93 3.15 -13.68 -3.23
N ILE A 94 2.21 -14.18 -2.40
CA ILE A 94 2.12 -13.85 -0.98
C ILE A 94 3.40 -14.27 -0.24
N TRP A 95 3.85 -15.51 -0.44
CA TRP A 95 5.07 -16.02 0.21
C TRP A 95 6.31 -15.26 -0.22
N SER A 96 6.46 -14.99 -1.52
CA SER A 96 7.55 -14.20 -2.07
C SER A 96 7.58 -12.79 -1.48
N TYR A 97 6.41 -12.14 -1.43
CA TYR A 97 6.27 -10.81 -0.84
C TYR A 97 6.66 -10.80 0.64
N ALA A 98 6.15 -11.76 1.42
CA ALA A 98 6.34 -11.84 2.87
C ALA A 98 7.72 -12.36 3.31
N ALA A 99 8.48 -13.00 2.40
CA ALA A 99 9.79 -13.59 2.71
C ALA A 99 10.81 -12.59 3.26
N ARG A 100 10.61 -11.29 3.01
CA ARG A 100 11.44 -10.21 3.57
C ARG A 100 11.46 -10.15 5.11
N TRP A 101 10.42 -10.68 5.76
CA TRP A 101 10.29 -10.70 7.21
C TRP A 101 10.70 -12.02 7.84
N LEU A 102 11.06 -13.03 7.04
CA LEU A 102 11.55 -14.32 7.54
C LEU A 102 12.79 -14.20 8.43
N PRO A 103 13.78 -13.29 8.16
CA PRO A 103 14.92 -13.09 9.05
C PRO A 103 14.56 -12.69 10.49
N LEU A 104 13.34 -12.18 10.73
CA LEU A 104 12.86 -11.85 12.08
C LEU A 104 12.61 -13.10 12.94
N PHE A 105 12.55 -14.29 12.33
CA PHE A 105 12.33 -15.57 12.99
C PHE A 105 13.50 -16.52 12.73
N PRO A 106 14.64 -16.37 13.44
CA PRO A 106 15.80 -17.24 13.25
C PRO A 106 15.49 -18.72 13.51
N SER A 107 14.53 -19.03 14.38
CA SER A 107 14.11 -20.40 14.66
C SER A 107 13.52 -21.09 13.42
N ALA A 108 12.80 -20.33 12.58
CA ALA A 108 12.16 -20.82 11.36
C ALA A 108 13.17 -21.18 10.25
N THR A 109 14.42 -20.75 10.39
CA THR A 109 15.53 -21.04 9.45
C THR A 109 16.67 -21.82 10.08
N ALA A 110 16.63 -22.11 11.39
CA ALA A 110 17.72 -22.74 12.14
C ALA A 110 18.19 -24.09 11.59
N ASN A 111 17.28 -24.89 11.03
CA ASN A 111 17.56 -26.21 10.44
C ASN A 111 17.42 -26.24 8.91
N GLY A 112 17.29 -25.07 8.26
CA GLY A 112 16.92 -24.94 6.86
C GLY A 112 17.84 -24.02 6.06
N PRO A 113 17.51 -23.78 4.77
CA PRO A 113 18.21 -22.78 3.98
C PRO A 113 18.05 -21.38 4.63
N ASP A 114 19.10 -20.57 4.51
CA ASP A 114 19.12 -19.18 4.93
C ASP A 114 17.89 -18.40 4.41
N ALA A 115 17.38 -17.44 5.19
CA ALA A 115 16.21 -16.65 4.86
C ALA A 115 16.36 -15.94 3.50
N GLN A 116 17.57 -15.48 3.17
CA GLN A 116 17.87 -14.85 1.87
C GLN A 116 17.82 -15.86 0.71
N ALA A 117 18.22 -17.10 0.95
CA ALA A 117 18.11 -18.16 -0.05
C ALA A 117 16.64 -18.52 -0.31
N ILE A 118 15.81 -18.55 0.75
CA ILE A 118 14.35 -18.76 0.64
C ILE A 118 13.70 -17.60 -0.12
N ALA A 119 14.01 -16.36 0.22
CA ALA A 119 13.47 -15.17 -0.46
C ALA A 119 13.80 -15.17 -1.98
N ARG A 120 15.06 -15.40 -2.34
CA ARG A 120 15.49 -15.52 -3.75
C ARG A 120 14.74 -16.64 -4.49
N LYS A 121 14.59 -17.79 -3.85
CA LYS A 121 13.90 -18.94 -4.45
C LYS A 121 12.42 -18.65 -4.69
N LEU A 122 11.72 -18.15 -3.69
CA LEU A 122 10.30 -17.78 -3.80
C LEU A 122 10.06 -16.71 -4.86
N TRP A 123 10.94 -15.71 -4.93
CA TRP A 123 10.89 -14.67 -5.96
C TRP A 123 11.00 -15.25 -7.37
N ARG A 124 11.99 -16.14 -7.61
CA ARG A 124 12.16 -16.82 -8.90
C ARG A 124 10.93 -17.65 -9.28
N GLU A 125 10.41 -18.44 -8.34
CA GLU A 125 9.26 -19.30 -8.56
C GLU A 125 7.99 -18.49 -8.87
N ALA A 126 7.72 -17.43 -8.10
CA ALA A 126 6.61 -16.53 -8.39
C ALA A 126 6.79 -15.86 -9.77
N ARG A 127 7.99 -15.43 -10.11
CA ARG A 127 8.27 -14.74 -11.39
C ARG A 127 7.98 -15.62 -12.61
N VAL A 128 8.33 -16.90 -12.56
CA VAL A 128 8.09 -17.88 -13.63
C VAL A 128 6.58 -18.03 -13.94
N ASP A 129 5.71 -17.77 -12.96
CA ASP A 129 4.27 -17.84 -13.13
C ASP A 129 3.65 -16.58 -13.75
N MET A 130 4.32 -15.42 -13.70
CA MET A 130 3.70 -14.12 -14.01
C MET A 130 3.14 -14.03 -15.43
N LEU A 131 3.83 -14.59 -16.44
CA LEU A 131 3.30 -14.62 -17.81
C LEU A 131 2.00 -15.44 -17.91
N ARG A 132 1.89 -16.53 -17.15
CA ARG A 132 0.67 -17.34 -17.10
C ARG A 132 -0.46 -16.59 -16.38
N VAL A 133 -0.14 -15.85 -15.32
CA VAL A 133 -1.10 -15.01 -14.57
C VAL A 133 -1.62 -13.86 -15.43
N ILE A 134 -0.76 -13.18 -16.20
CA ILE A 134 -1.16 -12.13 -17.16
C ILE A 134 -2.20 -12.66 -18.15
N ASN A 135 -1.99 -13.89 -18.65
CA ASN A 135 -2.87 -14.53 -19.63
C ASN A 135 -4.15 -15.14 -19.02
N ARG A 136 -4.39 -15.03 -17.71
CA ARG A 136 -5.58 -15.55 -17.03
C ARG A 136 -6.30 -14.45 -16.23
N PRO A 137 -6.97 -13.48 -16.88
CA PRO A 137 -7.63 -12.39 -16.18
C PRO A 137 -8.71 -12.86 -15.20
N CYS A 138 -8.51 -12.58 -13.91
CA CYS A 138 -9.46 -12.72 -12.81
C CYS A 138 -8.99 -11.83 -11.64
N TYR A 139 -9.81 -11.62 -10.61
CA TYR A 139 -9.44 -10.72 -9.52
C TYR A 139 -8.25 -11.24 -8.72
N ARG A 140 -8.14 -12.57 -8.53
CA ARG A 140 -6.94 -13.16 -7.90
C ARG A 140 -5.69 -13.04 -8.75
N SER A 141 -5.79 -13.15 -10.08
CA SER A 141 -4.65 -12.89 -10.97
C SER A 141 -4.20 -11.44 -10.88
N MET A 142 -5.13 -10.48 -10.79
CA MET A 142 -4.79 -9.09 -10.53
C MET A 142 -4.03 -8.93 -9.20
N LEU A 143 -4.55 -9.48 -8.10
CA LEU A 143 -3.90 -9.37 -6.79
C LEU A 143 -2.51 -10.02 -6.81
N THR A 144 -2.39 -11.17 -7.45
CA THR A 144 -1.12 -11.88 -7.64
C THR A 144 -0.08 -10.99 -8.35
N LEU A 145 -0.47 -10.34 -9.45
CA LEU A 145 0.40 -9.45 -10.20
C LEU A 145 0.82 -8.21 -9.40
N TYR A 146 -0.09 -7.62 -8.62
CA TYR A 146 0.25 -6.50 -7.75
C TYR A 146 1.20 -6.89 -6.63
N LEU A 147 0.92 -7.98 -5.91
CA LEU A 147 1.78 -8.44 -4.82
C LEU A 147 3.19 -8.77 -5.33
N PHE A 148 3.29 -9.43 -6.48
CA PHE A 148 4.59 -9.64 -7.11
C PHE A 148 5.24 -8.30 -7.53
N GLY A 149 4.50 -7.38 -8.12
CA GLY A 149 4.98 -6.04 -8.48
C GLY A 149 5.51 -5.22 -7.28
N PHE A 150 4.97 -5.44 -6.08
CA PHE A 150 5.46 -4.82 -4.83
C PHE A 150 6.48 -5.65 -4.08
N THR A 151 6.87 -6.82 -4.59
CA THR A 151 7.92 -7.63 -3.99
C THR A 151 9.28 -7.04 -4.37
N PRO A 152 10.08 -6.53 -3.41
CA PRO A 152 11.42 -6.07 -3.69
C PRO A 152 12.24 -7.20 -4.29
N ILE A 153 13.10 -6.84 -5.23
CA ILE A 153 14.06 -7.79 -5.79
C ILE A 153 15.02 -8.19 -4.67
N PRO A 154 15.16 -9.51 -4.38
CA PRO A 154 16.06 -9.95 -3.33
C PRO A 154 17.52 -9.58 -3.62
N ASP A 155 18.30 -9.31 -2.58
CA ASP A 155 19.75 -9.13 -2.73
C ASP A 155 20.41 -10.39 -3.30
N GLY A 156 21.41 -10.20 -4.15
CA GLY A 156 22.09 -11.29 -4.87
C GLY A 156 21.36 -11.82 -6.11
N ILE A 157 20.32 -11.13 -6.60
CA ILE A 157 19.84 -11.26 -7.98
C ILE A 157 20.68 -10.35 -8.89
N THR A 158 21.20 -10.91 -9.98
CA THR A 158 22.05 -10.20 -10.96
C THR A 158 21.21 -9.33 -11.89
N ASP A 159 21.78 -8.26 -12.45
CA ASP A 159 21.06 -7.39 -13.38
C ASP A 159 20.65 -8.15 -14.65
N GLU A 160 21.46 -9.11 -15.12
CA GLU A 160 21.13 -9.98 -16.25
C GLU A 160 19.91 -10.87 -15.94
N GLU A 161 19.85 -11.44 -14.73
CA GLU A 161 18.69 -12.21 -14.28
C GLU A 161 17.44 -11.31 -14.22
N GLU A 162 17.55 -10.07 -13.76
CA GLU A 162 16.44 -9.11 -13.75
C GLU A 162 15.94 -8.78 -15.17
N LEU A 163 16.82 -8.71 -16.16
CA LEU A 163 16.44 -8.49 -17.56
C LEU A 163 15.75 -9.73 -18.17
N ASP A 164 16.04 -10.93 -17.69
CA ASP A 164 15.46 -12.19 -18.18
C ASP A 164 14.13 -12.53 -17.48
N GLY A 165 13.04 -11.91 -17.95
CA GLY A 165 11.67 -12.26 -17.55
C GLY A 165 10.72 -11.07 -17.42
N VAL A 166 9.57 -11.28 -16.79
CA VAL A 166 8.57 -10.22 -16.59
C VAL A 166 9.03 -9.28 -15.47
N THR A 167 8.97 -7.96 -15.73
CA THR A 167 9.32 -6.92 -14.75
C THR A 167 8.14 -6.59 -13.85
N ALA A 168 8.43 -6.06 -12.65
CA ALA A 168 7.41 -5.59 -11.71
C ALA A 168 6.45 -4.56 -12.34
N GLN A 169 6.96 -3.63 -13.14
CA GLN A 169 6.15 -2.62 -13.81
C GLN A 169 5.16 -3.24 -14.81
N VAL A 170 5.59 -4.24 -15.59
CA VAL A 170 4.70 -4.97 -16.51
C VAL A 170 3.61 -5.71 -15.74
N CYS A 171 3.94 -6.32 -14.59
CA CYS A 171 2.95 -6.95 -13.72
C CYS A 171 1.90 -5.94 -13.24
N ILE A 172 2.32 -4.78 -12.73
CA ILE A 172 1.42 -3.71 -12.28
C ILE A 172 0.51 -3.23 -13.41
N GLN A 173 1.05 -2.97 -14.60
CA GLN A 173 0.27 -2.53 -15.76
C GLN A 173 -0.72 -3.60 -16.24
N ALA A 174 -0.31 -4.86 -16.26
CA ALA A 174 -1.19 -5.97 -16.60
C ALA A 174 -2.31 -6.13 -15.56
N ALA A 175 -2.02 -5.95 -14.27
CA ALA A 175 -3.00 -5.99 -13.20
C ALA A 175 -4.07 -4.88 -13.35
N LEU A 176 -3.63 -3.64 -13.64
CA LEU A 176 -4.49 -2.49 -13.94
C LEU A 176 -5.41 -2.79 -15.12
N GLN A 177 -4.86 -3.32 -16.21
CA GLN A 177 -5.61 -3.70 -17.40
C GLN A 177 -6.60 -4.84 -17.16
N GLN A 178 -6.25 -5.82 -16.32
CA GLN A 178 -7.15 -6.90 -15.94
C GLN A 178 -8.38 -6.35 -15.21
N VAL A 179 -8.22 -5.47 -14.22
CA VAL A 179 -9.36 -4.87 -13.51
C VAL A 179 -10.21 -4.02 -14.45
N TYR A 180 -9.58 -3.17 -15.26
CA TYR A 180 -10.30 -2.38 -16.26
C TYR A 180 -11.14 -3.28 -17.16
N SER A 181 -10.55 -4.36 -17.69
CA SER A 181 -11.22 -5.32 -18.55
C SER A 181 -12.35 -6.07 -17.83
N LEU A 182 -12.14 -6.51 -16.59
CA LEU A 182 -13.14 -7.21 -15.79
C LEU A 182 -14.38 -6.33 -15.54
N ARG A 183 -14.18 -5.03 -15.32
CA ARG A 183 -15.27 -4.07 -15.11
C ARG A 183 -15.97 -3.65 -16.40
N VAL A 184 -15.23 -3.41 -17.48
CA VAL A 184 -15.81 -2.98 -18.78
C VAL A 184 -16.58 -4.11 -19.46
N ARG A 185 -16.24 -5.38 -19.20
CA ARG A 185 -17.01 -6.55 -19.68
C ARG A 185 -18.49 -6.51 -19.30
N GLN A 186 -18.90 -5.68 -18.35
CA GLN A 186 -20.31 -5.45 -18.02
C GLN A 186 -21.02 -4.46 -18.94
N LYS A 187 -20.32 -3.74 -19.84
CA LYS A 187 -20.84 -2.50 -20.44
C LYS A 187 -20.69 -2.34 -21.97
N SER A 188 -19.82 -3.07 -22.69
CA SER A 188 -19.70 -2.92 -24.16
C SER A 188 -18.96 -4.05 -24.90
N ILE A 189 -19.14 -4.12 -26.23
CA ILE A 189 -18.41 -5.02 -27.15
C ILE A 189 -16.97 -4.53 -27.33
N GLN A 190 -15.99 -5.43 -27.20
CA GLN A 190 -14.56 -5.15 -27.41
C GLN A 190 -14.00 -5.98 -28.57
N PHE A 191 -13.11 -5.40 -29.39
CA PHE A 191 -12.48 -6.05 -30.55
C PHE A 191 -10.96 -5.91 -30.50
N SER A 192 -10.22 -6.93 -30.93
CA SER A 192 -8.75 -6.90 -31.08
C SER A 192 -8.33 -7.58 -32.37
N GLY A 193 -7.43 -6.95 -33.14
CA GLY A 193 -6.92 -7.50 -34.41
C GLY A 193 -6.10 -8.78 -34.29
N SER A 194 -5.60 -9.12 -33.09
CA SER A 194 -4.81 -10.33 -32.83
C SER A 194 -5.62 -11.50 -32.27
N LYS A 195 -6.87 -11.24 -31.84
CA LYS A 195 -7.76 -12.24 -31.24
C LYS A 195 -9.22 -11.90 -31.61
N PHE A 196 -9.80 -12.66 -32.53
CA PHE A 196 -11.24 -12.94 -32.47
C PHE A 196 -11.41 -13.92 -31.31
N SER A 197 -11.83 -13.44 -30.13
CA SER A 197 -12.27 -14.34 -29.07
C SER A 197 -13.79 -14.37 -29.07
N PRO A 198 -14.43 -15.42 -29.61
CA PRO A 198 -15.87 -15.60 -29.48
C PRO A 198 -16.30 -15.75 -28.01
N THR A 199 -15.35 -15.93 -27.08
CA THR A 199 -15.61 -16.14 -25.65
C THR A 199 -15.97 -14.86 -24.89
N VAL A 200 -15.80 -13.67 -25.48
CA VAL A 200 -16.29 -12.41 -24.89
C VAL A 200 -17.77 -12.15 -25.24
N MET A 201 -18.36 -12.88 -26.19
CA MET A 201 -19.76 -12.71 -26.63
C MET A 201 -20.75 -13.75 -26.07
N THR A 202 -20.42 -14.54 -25.05
CA THR A 202 -21.37 -15.56 -24.53
C THR A 202 -21.49 -15.62 -23.00
N ARG A 203 -21.32 -14.50 -22.31
CA ARG A 203 -21.72 -14.37 -20.90
C ARG A 203 -22.45 -13.06 -20.69
N THR A 204 -23.57 -12.91 -21.38
CA THR A 204 -24.59 -11.92 -21.00
C THR A 204 -25.00 -12.24 -19.56
N PHE A 205 -24.61 -11.40 -18.60
CA PHE A 205 -25.25 -11.38 -17.28
C PHE A 205 -26.73 -11.08 -17.54
N THR A 206 -27.57 -12.11 -17.47
CA THR A 206 -29.02 -11.99 -17.74
C THR A 206 -29.78 -11.36 -16.58
N SER A 207 -29.11 -11.16 -15.44
CA SER A 207 -29.62 -10.44 -14.27
C SER A 207 -28.76 -9.21 -13.96
N SER A 208 -29.39 -8.15 -13.47
CA SER A 208 -28.68 -7.02 -12.86
C SER A 208 -27.73 -7.54 -11.78
N PRO A 209 -26.45 -7.09 -11.74
CA PRO A 209 -25.50 -7.57 -10.75
C PRO A 209 -26.02 -7.32 -9.33
N ASP A 210 -25.84 -8.30 -8.44
CA ASP A 210 -26.20 -8.19 -7.02
C ASP A 210 -25.51 -6.98 -6.38
N ARG A 211 -26.18 -6.30 -5.45
CA ARG A 211 -25.62 -5.17 -4.70
C ARG A 211 -24.30 -5.55 -4.02
N SER A 212 -24.22 -6.77 -3.48
CA SER A 212 -23.01 -7.34 -2.88
C SER A 212 -21.83 -7.37 -3.86
N PHE A 213 -22.08 -7.75 -5.10
CA PHE A 213 -21.08 -7.79 -6.16
C PHE A 213 -20.58 -6.38 -6.49
N ILE A 214 -21.49 -5.42 -6.64
CA ILE A 214 -21.15 -4.02 -6.97
C ILE A 214 -20.28 -3.40 -5.88
N ILE A 215 -20.64 -3.63 -4.60
CA ILE A 215 -19.86 -3.16 -3.45
C ILE A 215 -18.44 -3.73 -3.49
N ALA A 216 -18.31 -5.04 -3.65
CA ALA A 216 -17.02 -5.71 -3.72
C ALA A 216 -16.18 -5.21 -4.92
N GLU A 217 -16.80 -5.04 -6.09
CA GLU A 217 -16.11 -4.54 -7.28
C GLU A 217 -15.66 -3.08 -7.09
N ASN A 218 -16.44 -2.24 -6.41
CA ASN A 218 -16.05 -0.86 -6.08
C ASN A 218 -14.88 -0.82 -5.09
N ILE A 219 -14.84 -1.71 -4.09
CA ILE A 219 -13.69 -1.85 -3.19
C ILE A 219 -12.44 -2.25 -3.98
N VAL A 220 -12.55 -3.25 -4.86
CA VAL A 220 -11.42 -3.64 -5.73
C VAL A 220 -11.00 -2.49 -6.66
N HIS A 221 -11.95 -1.74 -7.20
CA HIS A 221 -11.63 -0.56 -8.00
C HIS A 221 -10.83 0.48 -7.21
N TRP A 222 -11.24 0.75 -5.97
CA TRP A 222 -10.52 1.65 -5.08
C TRP A 222 -9.11 1.15 -4.73
N ALA A 223 -8.96 -0.16 -4.45
CA ALA A 223 -7.65 -0.80 -4.32
C ALA A 223 -6.77 -0.57 -5.56
N THR A 224 -7.38 -0.72 -6.74
CA THR A 224 -6.68 -0.58 -8.01
C THR A 224 -6.27 0.88 -8.29
N LEU A 225 -7.13 1.87 -7.95
CA LEU A 225 -6.80 3.30 -7.99
C LEU A 225 -5.67 3.65 -7.01
N THR A 226 -5.64 2.97 -5.85
CA THR A 226 -4.57 3.12 -4.86
C THR A 226 -3.22 2.74 -5.45
N PHE A 227 -3.16 1.59 -6.12
CA PHE A 227 -1.93 1.12 -6.77
C PHE A 227 -1.52 1.99 -7.97
N ASP A 228 -2.46 2.37 -8.83
CA ASP A 228 -2.20 3.24 -9.99
C ASP A 228 -1.61 4.59 -9.57
N THR A 229 -2.22 5.19 -8.53
CA THR A 229 -1.79 6.49 -7.99
C THR A 229 -0.44 6.39 -7.28
N SER A 230 -0.22 5.34 -6.50
CA SER A 230 1.08 5.09 -5.86
C SER A 230 2.20 4.98 -6.89
N ALA A 231 2.04 4.15 -7.93
CA ALA A 231 3.04 4.03 -9.00
C ALA A 231 3.24 5.33 -9.77
N SER A 232 2.16 6.10 -10.00
CA SER A 232 2.26 7.40 -10.66
C SER A 232 3.07 8.40 -9.85
N LEU A 233 2.88 8.44 -8.52
CA LEU A 233 3.63 9.32 -7.65
C LEU A 233 5.09 8.85 -7.50
N THR A 234 5.33 7.59 -7.13
CA THR A 234 6.67 7.15 -6.72
C THR A 234 7.57 6.78 -7.90
N LEU A 235 7.00 6.29 -8.99
CA LEU A 235 7.74 5.86 -10.19
C LEU A 235 7.55 6.80 -11.38
N SER A 236 6.80 7.90 -11.21
CA SER A 236 6.45 8.82 -12.31
C SER A 236 5.79 8.11 -13.51
N SER A 237 5.16 6.96 -13.26
CA SER A 237 4.44 6.21 -14.29
C SER A 237 3.18 6.97 -14.71
N ARG A 238 2.78 6.84 -15.98
CA ARG A 238 1.52 7.43 -16.43
C ARG A 238 0.34 6.62 -15.86
N PRO A 239 -0.63 7.25 -15.17
CA PRO A 239 -1.77 6.53 -14.62
C PRO A 239 -2.62 5.91 -15.73
N MET A 240 -3.10 4.69 -15.50
CA MET A 240 -3.90 3.93 -16.48
C MET A 240 -5.41 4.08 -16.26
N LEU A 241 -5.85 4.19 -15.01
CA LEU A 241 -7.28 4.23 -14.66
C LEU A 241 -7.83 5.64 -14.51
N SER A 242 -6.98 6.59 -14.15
CA SER A 242 -7.32 8.01 -14.00
C SER A 242 -6.28 8.81 -14.79
N SER A 243 -6.29 8.63 -16.12
CA SER A 243 -5.31 9.24 -17.03
C SER A 243 -5.65 10.68 -17.36
N GLY A 244 -4.64 11.53 -17.47
CA GLY A 244 -4.78 12.90 -17.97
C GLY A 244 -4.75 13.98 -16.90
N ILE A 245 -4.50 15.21 -17.33
CA ILE A 245 -4.17 16.32 -16.45
C ILE A 245 -5.33 16.77 -15.54
N LEU A 246 -6.58 16.52 -15.93
CA LEU A 246 -7.79 16.83 -15.15
C LEU A 246 -8.37 15.62 -14.42
N SER A 247 -7.69 14.47 -14.46
CA SER A 247 -8.18 13.21 -13.88
C SER A 247 -8.45 13.27 -12.37
N TYR A 248 -7.87 14.24 -11.65
CA TYR A 248 -8.19 14.51 -10.25
C TYR A 248 -9.62 15.05 -10.02
N THR A 249 -10.37 15.34 -11.08
CA THR A 249 -11.77 15.76 -11.04
C THR A 249 -12.76 14.62 -11.21
N ASP A 250 -12.28 13.38 -11.46
CA ASP A 250 -13.12 12.20 -11.62
C ASP A 250 -14.01 11.97 -10.38
N LEU A 251 -15.13 11.26 -10.57
CA LEU A 251 -16.12 10.99 -9.51
C LEU A 251 -15.48 10.44 -8.23
N SER A 252 -14.52 9.50 -8.37
CA SER A 252 -13.82 8.88 -7.23
C SER A 252 -13.18 9.92 -6.32
N TRP A 253 -12.54 10.94 -6.89
CA TRP A 253 -11.85 12.00 -6.15
C TRP A 253 -12.81 13.03 -5.57
N SER A 254 -13.91 13.30 -6.27
CA SER A 254 -15.00 14.13 -5.75
C SER A 254 -15.64 13.48 -4.53
N LEU A 255 -15.85 12.15 -4.56
CA LEU A 255 -16.34 11.39 -3.41
C LEU A 255 -15.39 11.48 -2.21
N VAL A 256 -14.07 11.40 -2.41
CA VAL A 256 -13.10 11.57 -1.31
C VAL A 256 -13.27 12.92 -0.62
N LYS A 257 -13.44 14.01 -1.38
CA LYS A 257 -13.66 15.36 -0.82
C LYS A 257 -14.95 15.42 0.00
N SER A 258 -16.06 14.91 -0.54
CA SER A 258 -17.35 14.87 0.17
C SER A 258 -17.28 14.00 1.44
N CYS A 259 -16.60 12.85 1.37
CA CYS A 259 -16.39 11.99 2.55
C CYS A 259 -15.57 12.70 3.64
N ALA A 260 -14.57 13.50 3.25
CA ALA A 260 -13.78 14.28 4.21
C ALA A 260 -14.59 15.40 4.88
N GLU A 261 -15.53 16.03 4.17
CA GLU A 261 -16.46 17.00 4.75
C GLU A 261 -17.44 16.34 5.74
N LEU A 262 -18.01 15.19 5.38
CA LEU A 262 -18.87 14.40 6.27
C LEU A 262 -18.09 13.93 7.50
N PHE A 263 -16.85 13.46 7.30
CA PHE A 263 -15.98 13.04 8.39
C PHE A 263 -15.64 14.22 9.32
N HIS A 264 -15.35 15.41 8.77
CA HIS A 264 -15.11 16.60 9.56
C HIS A 264 -16.30 16.92 10.47
N ALA A 265 -17.53 16.93 9.93
CA ALA A 265 -18.74 17.14 10.72
C ALA A 265 -18.90 16.10 11.85
N MET A 266 -18.67 14.82 11.54
CA MET A 266 -18.71 13.73 12.53
C MET A 266 -17.69 13.94 13.67
N THR A 267 -16.47 14.36 13.36
CA THR A 267 -15.42 14.55 14.38
C THR A 267 -15.64 15.76 15.29
N GLN A 268 -16.41 16.76 14.85
CA GLN A 268 -16.76 17.92 15.70
C GLN A 268 -17.59 17.48 16.91
N GLU A 269 -18.48 16.49 16.74
CA GLU A 269 -19.26 15.92 17.84
C GLU A 269 -18.38 15.24 18.89
N TRP A 270 -17.30 14.56 18.47
CA TRP A 270 -16.38 13.90 19.40
C TRP A 270 -15.71 14.91 20.34
N HIS A 271 -15.34 16.07 19.80
CA HIS A 271 -14.78 17.17 20.58
C HIS A 271 -15.82 17.79 21.53
N ALA A 272 -17.07 17.92 21.10
CA ALA A 272 -18.15 18.46 21.92
C ALA A 272 -18.49 17.56 23.13
N ILE A 273 -18.42 16.24 22.96
CA ILE A 273 -18.72 15.27 24.03
C ILE A 273 -17.54 15.15 25.02
N GLY A 274 -16.32 15.56 24.63
CA GLY A 274 -15.16 15.58 25.52
C GLY A 274 -14.62 14.19 25.91
N LEU A 275 -15.07 13.13 25.23
CA LEU A 275 -14.59 11.76 25.48
C LEU A 275 -13.19 11.56 24.88
N PRO A 276 -12.33 10.77 25.56
CA PRO A 276 -10.97 10.55 25.09
C PRO A 276 -10.95 9.61 23.86
N MET A 277 -10.10 9.91 22.88
CA MET A 277 -9.98 9.19 21.58
C MET A 277 -9.83 7.68 21.77
N THR A 278 -10.78 6.87 21.30
CA THR A 278 -10.73 5.39 21.40
C THR A 278 -9.93 4.76 20.26
N ASP A 279 -9.53 3.50 20.43
CA ASP A 279 -8.81 2.75 19.37
C ASP A 279 -9.65 2.60 18.08
N ALA A 280 -10.96 2.39 18.23
CA ALA A 280 -11.89 2.34 17.10
C ALA A 280 -11.95 3.69 16.36
N GLN A 281 -12.10 4.81 17.09
CA GLN A 281 -12.07 6.14 16.49
C GLN A 281 -10.73 6.45 15.82
N ALA A 282 -9.61 6.05 16.43
CA ALA A 282 -8.29 6.18 15.81
C ALA A 282 -8.17 5.37 14.51
N SER A 283 -8.74 4.17 14.46
CA SER A 283 -8.86 3.37 13.22
C SER A 283 -9.75 4.06 12.16
N GLN A 284 -10.82 4.77 12.54
CA GLN A 284 -11.63 5.55 11.61
C GLN A 284 -10.89 6.77 11.06
N VAL A 285 -10.19 7.51 11.93
CA VAL A 285 -9.35 8.66 11.56
C VAL A 285 -8.27 8.24 10.58
N THR A 286 -7.56 7.16 10.88
CA THR A 286 -6.50 6.64 10.00
C THR A 286 -7.04 6.13 8.67
N ALA A 287 -8.19 5.46 8.64
CA ALA A 287 -8.82 5.01 7.40
C ALA A 287 -9.27 6.19 6.51
N SER A 288 -10.04 7.14 7.07
CA SER A 288 -10.50 8.33 6.35
C SER A 288 -9.34 9.21 5.89
N GLY A 289 -8.35 9.40 6.75
CA GLY A 289 -7.11 10.11 6.42
C GLY A 289 -6.33 9.43 5.29
N ASN A 290 -6.32 8.10 5.22
CA ASN A 290 -5.69 7.36 4.11
C ASN A 290 -6.40 7.59 2.77
N ALA A 291 -7.72 7.66 2.77
CA ALA A 291 -8.49 7.99 1.55
C ALA A 291 -8.13 9.39 1.03
N PHE A 292 -8.05 10.37 1.94
CA PHE A 292 -7.65 11.73 1.59
C PHE A 292 -6.17 11.83 1.18
N LYS A 293 -5.28 11.10 1.87
CA LYS A 293 -3.87 10.98 1.48
C LYS A 293 -3.74 10.51 0.03
N LEU A 294 -4.59 9.58 -0.42
CA LEU A 294 -4.56 9.13 -1.80
C LEU A 294 -4.96 10.23 -2.80
N LEU A 295 -5.92 11.09 -2.45
CA LEU A 295 -6.24 12.29 -3.24
C LEU A 295 -5.03 13.23 -3.33
N LEU A 296 -4.34 13.48 -2.21
CA LEU A 296 -3.13 14.31 -2.23
C LEU A 296 -2.03 13.69 -3.10
N TRP A 297 -1.83 12.37 -3.02
CA TRP A 297 -0.90 11.65 -3.88
C TRP A 297 -1.26 11.79 -5.35
N LYS A 298 -2.55 11.70 -5.69
CA LYS A 298 -3.04 11.90 -7.05
C LYS A 298 -2.74 13.31 -7.56
N LEU A 299 -3.02 14.33 -6.76
CA LEU A 299 -2.74 15.72 -7.12
C LEU A 299 -1.24 15.94 -7.33
N CYS A 300 -0.39 15.43 -6.43
CA CYS A 300 1.07 15.53 -6.56
C CYS A 300 1.59 14.79 -7.80
N ALA A 301 1.05 13.61 -8.12
CA ALA A 301 1.43 12.85 -9.32
C ALA A 301 1.04 13.60 -10.61
N VAL A 302 -0.18 14.14 -10.67
CA VAL A 302 -0.66 14.95 -11.81
C VAL A 302 0.17 16.22 -11.97
N PHE A 303 0.54 16.86 -10.87
CA PHE A 303 1.40 18.04 -10.90
C PHE A 303 2.80 17.71 -11.43
N ARG A 304 3.40 16.61 -10.97
CA ARG A 304 4.69 16.15 -11.50
C ARG A 304 4.63 15.77 -12.98
N GLU A 305 3.53 15.17 -13.43
CA GLU A 305 3.26 14.96 -14.87
C GLU A 305 3.17 16.30 -15.60
N ALA A 306 2.46 17.29 -15.04
CA ALA A 306 2.32 18.64 -15.61
C ALA A 306 3.67 19.31 -15.86
N LEU A 307 4.55 19.28 -14.84
CA LEU A 307 5.88 19.89 -14.90
C LEU A 307 6.78 19.16 -15.92
N ARG A 308 6.83 17.83 -15.84
CA ARG A 308 7.66 17.00 -16.72
C ARG A 308 7.26 17.14 -18.18
N ASP A 309 5.97 17.15 -18.48
CA ASP A 309 5.45 17.15 -19.84
C ASP A 309 5.36 18.59 -20.41
N GLY A 310 5.75 19.62 -19.63
CA GLY A 310 5.84 21.00 -20.09
C GLY A 310 4.49 21.67 -20.36
N HIS A 311 3.49 21.40 -19.51
CA HIS A 311 2.18 22.02 -19.63
C HIS A 311 2.23 23.55 -19.37
N ASP A 312 1.24 24.28 -19.91
CA ASP A 312 1.08 25.73 -19.75
C ASP A 312 1.09 26.15 -18.27
N GLU A 313 1.76 27.27 -17.97
CA GLU A 313 1.82 27.85 -16.62
C GLU A 313 0.45 28.02 -15.97
N ALA A 314 -0.60 28.37 -16.72
CA ALA A 314 -1.96 28.49 -16.19
C ALA A 314 -2.50 27.15 -15.65
N VAL A 315 -2.18 26.04 -16.34
CA VAL A 315 -2.56 24.68 -15.92
C VAL A 315 -1.76 24.27 -14.70
N VAL A 316 -0.44 24.49 -14.73
CA VAL A 316 0.47 24.21 -13.61
C VAL A 316 0.04 24.97 -12.36
N ASN A 317 -0.22 26.28 -12.48
CA ASN A 317 -0.67 27.13 -11.37
C ASN A 317 -2.03 26.71 -10.81
N LYS A 318 -2.96 26.26 -11.67
CA LYS A 318 -4.26 25.75 -11.22
C LYS A 318 -4.11 24.48 -10.38
N ILE A 319 -3.29 23.54 -10.83
CA ILE A 319 -3.04 22.28 -10.09
C ILE A 319 -2.32 22.60 -8.78
N HIS A 320 -1.33 23.49 -8.83
CA HIS A 320 -0.60 23.95 -7.66
C HIS A 320 -1.54 24.57 -6.60
N GLY A 321 -2.44 25.47 -6.99
CA GLY A 321 -3.48 26.00 -6.08
C GLY A 321 -4.38 24.91 -5.51
N THR A 322 -4.79 23.94 -6.33
CA THR A 322 -5.61 22.80 -5.89
C THR A 322 -4.88 21.93 -4.85
N ILE A 323 -3.54 21.82 -4.94
CA ILE A 323 -2.74 21.10 -3.95
C ILE A 323 -2.70 21.86 -2.63
N LEU A 324 -2.48 23.17 -2.66
CA LEU A 324 -2.49 24.01 -1.45
C LEU A 324 -3.83 23.89 -0.73
N ASP A 325 -4.94 23.97 -1.47
CA ASP A 325 -6.29 23.79 -0.93
C ASP A 325 -6.47 22.39 -0.31
N ALA A 326 -5.93 21.34 -0.94
CA ALA A 326 -6.01 19.98 -0.41
C ALA A 326 -5.17 19.82 0.87
N ILE A 327 -3.99 20.44 0.96
CA ILE A 327 -3.16 20.43 2.16
C ILE A 327 -3.88 21.15 3.32
N ASP A 328 -4.47 22.31 3.05
CA ASP A 328 -5.27 23.05 4.03
C ASP A 328 -6.48 22.22 4.51
N GLN A 329 -7.22 21.62 3.57
CA GLN A 329 -8.34 20.75 3.89
C GLN A 329 -7.91 19.54 4.73
N PHE A 330 -6.78 18.89 4.42
CA PHE A 330 -6.26 17.80 5.23
C PHE A 330 -5.96 18.26 6.66
N ASN A 331 -5.27 19.39 6.81
CA ASN A 331 -4.91 19.93 8.12
C ASN A 331 -6.14 20.27 8.95
N ARG A 332 -7.13 20.95 8.36
CA ARG A 332 -8.39 21.30 9.03
C ARG A 332 -9.19 20.07 9.44
N THR A 333 -9.23 19.03 8.61
CA THR A 333 -10.06 17.85 8.86
C THR A 333 -9.39 16.84 9.80
N TYR A 334 -8.10 16.57 9.62
CA TYR A 334 -7.44 15.42 10.23
C TYR A 334 -6.36 15.77 11.26
N ARG A 335 -5.76 16.96 11.25
CA ARG A 335 -4.61 17.25 12.14
C ARG A 335 -4.99 17.15 13.62
N THR A 336 -6.08 17.79 14.02
CA THR A 336 -6.56 17.73 15.41
C THR A 336 -6.92 16.30 15.85
N PRO A 337 -7.70 15.50 15.08
CA PRO A 337 -7.89 14.08 15.39
C PRO A 337 -6.60 13.26 15.45
N LEU A 338 -5.65 13.48 14.55
CA LEU A 338 -4.36 12.76 14.53
C LEU A 338 -3.50 13.11 15.76
N ASP A 339 -3.47 14.37 16.19
CA ASP A 339 -2.79 14.77 17.41
C ASP A 339 -3.45 14.17 18.66
N ALA A 340 -4.78 14.04 18.67
CA ALA A 340 -5.51 13.35 19.73
C ALA A 340 -5.21 11.84 19.75
N CYS A 341 -5.01 11.22 18.58
CA CYS A 341 -4.52 9.85 18.47
C CYS A 341 -3.12 9.72 19.07
N TYR A 342 -2.19 10.60 18.68
CA TYR A 342 -0.81 10.59 19.17
C TYR A 342 -0.73 10.66 20.71
N ARG A 343 -1.52 11.54 21.34
CA ARG A 343 -1.56 11.68 22.81
C ARG A 343 -2.00 10.42 23.54
N ARG A 344 -2.75 9.53 22.89
CA ARG A 344 -3.27 8.28 23.47
C ARG A 344 -2.60 7.02 22.91
N MET A 345 -1.50 7.18 22.17
CA MET A 345 -0.90 6.09 21.40
C MET A 345 -0.57 4.86 22.25
N SER A 346 -0.15 5.02 23.51
CA SER A 346 0.14 3.90 24.42
C SER A 346 -1.05 2.97 24.65
N ALA A 347 -2.29 3.49 24.58
CA ALA A 347 -3.52 2.73 24.80
C ALA A 347 -4.05 2.02 23.55
N PHE A 348 -3.48 2.27 22.37
CA PHE A 348 -3.93 1.71 21.11
C PHE A 348 -3.34 0.34 20.82
N SER A 349 -4.07 -0.42 20.01
CA SER A 349 -3.61 -1.69 19.47
C SER A 349 -2.39 -1.48 18.57
N GLN A 350 -1.59 -2.54 18.39
CA GLN A 350 -0.40 -2.47 17.54
C GLN A 350 -0.78 -2.25 16.07
N GLU A 351 -1.94 -2.74 15.65
CA GLU A 351 -2.51 -2.55 14.32
C GLU A 351 -2.87 -1.08 14.07
N THR A 352 -3.51 -0.41 15.04
CA THR A 352 -3.78 1.03 14.96
C THR A 352 -2.49 1.84 14.92
N LYS A 353 -1.48 1.48 15.73
CA LYS A 353 -0.16 2.12 15.73
C LYS A 353 0.53 2.02 14.36
N LEU A 354 0.49 0.84 13.75
CA LEU A 354 1.05 0.59 12.42
C LEU A 354 0.34 1.42 11.35
N ARG A 355 -1.00 1.46 11.35
CA ARG A 355 -1.81 2.26 10.41
C ARG A 355 -1.57 3.77 10.56
N TYR A 356 -1.40 4.23 11.79
CA TYR A 356 -1.08 5.63 12.09
C TYR A 356 0.31 6.01 11.55
N HIS A 357 1.32 5.17 11.83
CA HIS A 357 2.68 5.37 11.33
C HIS A 357 2.71 5.48 9.80
N ASP A 358 2.05 4.53 9.12
CA ASP A 358 1.96 4.49 7.66
C ASP A 358 1.30 5.77 7.09
N LEU A 359 0.21 6.26 7.71
CA LEU A 359 -0.46 7.49 7.27
C LEU A 359 0.44 8.72 7.42
N GLU A 360 1.06 8.93 8.59
CA GLU A 360 1.94 10.09 8.82
C GLU A 360 3.17 10.05 7.90
N LEU A 361 3.76 8.87 7.64
CA LEU A 361 4.86 8.72 6.70
C LEU A 361 4.41 9.03 5.26
N HIS A 362 3.25 8.53 4.84
CA HIS A 362 2.77 8.68 3.47
C HIS A 362 2.30 10.10 3.13
N ILE A 363 1.68 10.81 4.06
CA ILE A 363 1.25 12.19 3.80
C ILE A 363 2.46 13.13 3.66
N THR A 364 3.48 12.93 4.48
CA THR A 364 4.72 13.72 4.46
C THR A 364 5.53 13.42 3.20
N LEU A 365 5.65 12.15 2.81
CA LEU A 365 6.32 11.73 1.58
C LEU A 365 5.75 12.41 0.33
N ALA A 366 4.43 12.56 0.21
CA ALA A 366 3.83 13.22 -0.96
C ALA A 366 4.22 14.69 -1.09
N ILE A 367 4.19 15.42 0.03
CA ILE A 367 4.57 16.84 0.07
C ILE A 367 6.06 16.95 -0.28
N LEU A 368 6.92 16.13 0.33
CA LEU A 368 8.36 16.15 0.09
C LEU A 368 8.72 15.81 -1.38
N LEU A 369 8.08 14.80 -1.98
CA LEU A 369 8.30 14.44 -3.39
C LEU A 369 7.87 15.56 -4.35
N MET A 370 6.76 16.24 -4.04
CA MET A 370 6.32 17.38 -4.82
C MET A 370 7.30 18.54 -4.69
N THR A 371 7.72 18.90 -3.48
CA THR A 371 8.62 20.04 -3.26
C THR A 371 9.98 19.81 -3.90
N ASP A 372 10.49 18.57 -3.88
CA ASP A 372 11.71 18.17 -4.60
C ASP A 372 11.57 18.35 -6.12
N ALA A 373 10.41 17.97 -6.69
CA ALA A 373 10.13 18.19 -8.11
C ALA A 373 10.05 19.69 -8.48
N VAL A 374 9.51 20.53 -7.59
CA VAL A 374 9.45 21.98 -7.78
C VAL A 374 10.85 22.61 -7.70
N GLU A 375 11.63 22.23 -6.69
CA GLU A 375 12.99 22.74 -6.48
C GLU A 375 13.90 22.47 -7.68
N THR A 376 13.71 21.33 -8.34
CA THR A 376 14.51 20.92 -9.49
C THR A 376 14.08 21.57 -10.81
N GLN A 377 12.82 21.99 -10.94
CA GLN A 377 12.26 22.42 -12.24
C GLN A 377 11.77 23.88 -12.27
N HIS A 378 11.16 24.39 -11.19
CA HIS A 378 10.47 25.68 -11.15
C HIS A 378 10.52 26.33 -9.75
N SER A 379 11.65 26.94 -9.38
CA SER A 379 11.88 27.48 -8.03
C SER A 379 10.88 28.56 -7.57
N ASN A 380 10.21 29.26 -8.49
CA ASN A 380 9.18 30.25 -8.20
C ASN A 380 7.91 29.66 -7.58
N LEU A 381 7.57 28.41 -7.88
CA LEU A 381 6.41 27.71 -7.31
C LEU A 381 6.68 27.20 -5.89
N LEU A 382 7.92 27.28 -5.41
CA LEU A 382 8.30 26.77 -4.09
C LEU A 382 7.82 27.68 -2.95
N THR A 383 7.79 29.00 -3.17
CA THR A 383 7.50 29.98 -2.11
C THR A 383 6.17 29.70 -1.38
N PRO A 384 5.05 29.42 -2.08
CA PRO A 384 3.79 29.10 -1.42
C PRO A 384 3.77 27.74 -0.70
N LEU A 385 4.76 26.86 -0.97
CA LEU A 385 4.87 25.53 -0.38
C LEU A 385 5.84 25.47 0.81
N ILE A 386 6.55 26.55 1.16
CA ILE A 386 7.59 26.54 2.20
C ILE A 386 7.06 26.03 3.54
N ASP A 387 5.87 26.51 3.95
CA ASP A 387 5.27 26.10 5.23
C ASP A 387 4.85 24.63 5.20
N ALA A 388 4.24 24.19 4.10
CA ALA A 388 3.87 22.79 3.91
C ALA A 388 5.10 21.88 3.90
N ARG A 389 6.18 22.28 3.22
CA ARG A 389 7.47 21.58 3.18
C ARG A 389 8.06 21.45 4.57
N THR A 390 8.18 22.56 5.30
CA THR A 390 8.78 22.58 6.65
C THR A 390 8.00 21.69 7.62
N ASN A 391 6.66 21.75 7.57
CA ASN A 391 5.80 20.87 8.36
C ASN A 391 5.96 19.40 7.96
N ALA A 392 6.07 19.11 6.66
CA ALA A 392 6.30 17.76 6.17
C ALA A 392 7.68 17.20 6.57
N GLU A 393 8.73 18.02 6.55
CA GLU A 393 10.07 17.66 7.02
C GLU A 393 10.02 17.29 8.53
N LEU A 394 9.38 18.13 9.35
CA LEU A 394 9.22 17.90 10.78
C LEU A 394 8.40 16.63 11.09
N HIS A 395 7.24 16.48 10.46
CA HIS A 395 6.36 15.34 10.68
C HIS A 395 6.94 14.05 10.10
N GLY A 396 7.64 14.13 8.96
CA GLY A 396 8.33 12.99 8.36
C GLY A 396 9.39 12.44 9.30
N PHE A 397 10.19 13.33 9.90
CA PHE A 397 11.19 12.92 10.89
C PHE A 397 10.54 12.30 12.14
N LYS A 398 9.47 12.91 12.67
CA LYS A 398 8.71 12.34 13.80
C LYS A 398 8.11 10.97 13.48
N ALA A 399 7.60 10.78 12.26
CA ALA A 399 7.04 9.51 11.82
C ALA A 399 8.13 8.42 11.78
N LEU A 400 9.34 8.74 11.31
CA LEU A 400 10.48 7.81 11.36
C LEU A 400 10.85 7.45 12.79
N VAL A 401 11.06 8.44 13.67
CA VAL A 401 11.38 8.18 15.10
C VAL A 401 10.29 7.32 15.75
N PHE A 402 9.02 7.65 15.53
CA PHE A 402 7.90 6.87 16.02
C PHE A 402 7.95 5.42 15.54
N GLY A 403 8.30 5.18 14.28
CA GLY A 403 8.44 3.85 13.70
C GLY A 403 9.66 3.07 14.23
N GLN A 404 10.70 3.74 14.70
CA GLN A 404 11.87 3.12 15.35
C GLN A 404 11.61 2.70 16.80
N GLU A 405 10.81 3.50 17.51
CA GLU A 405 10.57 3.33 18.95
C GLU A 405 9.33 2.49 19.25
N THR A 406 8.38 2.43 18.34
CA THR A 406 7.14 1.68 18.53
C THR A 406 7.33 0.22 18.15
N MET A 407 7.10 -0.67 19.11
CA MET A 407 7.25 -2.11 18.93
C MET A 407 5.95 -2.78 18.47
N TYR A 408 6.09 -3.79 17.63
CA TYR A 408 5.04 -4.66 17.11
C TYR A 408 5.39 -6.11 17.39
N SER A 409 4.43 -6.88 17.88
CA SER A 409 4.62 -8.28 18.23
C SER A 409 4.06 -9.19 17.14
N LEU A 410 4.95 -9.94 16.50
CA LEU A 410 4.61 -10.99 15.56
C LEU A 410 4.65 -12.34 16.27
N ARG A 411 3.74 -13.25 15.90
CA ARG A 411 3.62 -14.59 16.49
C ARG A 411 3.84 -15.66 15.44
N HIS A 412 4.62 -16.68 15.80
CA HIS A 412 4.80 -17.90 15.02
C HIS A 412 4.25 -19.08 15.83
N GLY A 413 3.21 -19.74 15.29
CA GLY A 413 2.57 -20.93 15.89
C GLY A 413 1.06 -21.01 15.61
N SER A 414 0.47 -22.19 15.83
CA SER A 414 -0.92 -22.51 15.48
C SER A 414 -1.91 -22.04 16.55
N GLY A 415 -2.68 -20.98 16.27
CA GLY A 415 -3.97 -20.72 16.92
C GLY A 415 -3.98 -20.48 18.44
N PRO A 416 -5.17 -20.26 19.04
CA PRO A 416 -5.33 -20.24 20.50
C PRO A 416 -4.94 -21.61 21.08
N PRO A 417 -4.49 -21.69 22.35
CA PRO A 417 -3.97 -22.92 22.96
C PRO A 417 -5.07 -23.97 23.04
N SER A 418 -5.25 -24.75 21.99
CA SER A 418 -6.07 -25.94 21.97
C SER A 418 -5.21 -27.09 22.47
N ASP A 419 -5.34 -27.33 23.78
CA ASP A 419 -4.82 -28.46 24.57
C ASP A 419 -3.58 -28.14 25.45
N PRO A 420 -3.73 -28.03 26.79
CA PRO A 420 -2.62 -27.82 27.72
C PRO A 420 -1.69 -29.05 27.89
N ARG A 421 -1.81 -30.07 27.01
CA ARG A 421 -1.03 -31.31 27.06
C ARG A 421 -0.12 -31.53 25.85
N SER A 422 -0.12 -30.66 24.84
CA SER A 422 0.89 -30.71 23.77
C SER A 422 2.14 -29.94 24.18
N THR A 423 3.24 -30.64 24.41
CA THR A 423 4.52 -30.06 24.86
C THR A 423 5.44 -29.62 23.73
N ASP A 424 5.02 -29.69 22.46
CA ASP A 424 5.96 -29.62 21.32
C ASP A 424 5.76 -28.44 20.33
N GLU A 425 4.80 -27.53 20.53
CA GLU A 425 4.70 -26.31 19.70
C GLU A 425 5.25 -25.08 20.44
N VAL A 426 6.50 -24.72 20.15
CA VAL A 426 7.10 -23.47 20.63
C VAL A 426 6.44 -22.31 19.90
N ASN A 427 5.50 -21.64 20.56
CA ASN A 427 4.97 -20.36 20.11
C ASN A 427 6.07 -19.29 20.25
N GLU A 428 6.80 -19.00 19.17
CA GLU A 428 7.78 -17.91 19.16
C GLU A 428 7.06 -16.57 18.98
N VAL A 429 7.32 -15.63 19.89
CA VAL A 429 6.83 -14.25 19.79
C VAL A 429 8.02 -13.33 19.63
N VAL A 430 8.06 -12.61 18.51
CA VAL A 430 9.13 -11.67 18.19
C VAL A 430 8.57 -10.26 18.26
N SER A 431 9.23 -9.38 19.01
CA SER A 431 8.89 -7.96 19.10
C SER A 431 9.91 -7.13 18.31
N VAL A 432 9.44 -6.36 17.34
CA VAL A 432 10.28 -5.58 16.41
C VAL A 432 9.74 -4.16 16.25
N PRO A 433 10.56 -3.16 15.88
CA PRO A 433 10.08 -1.84 15.51
C PRO A 433 9.12 -1.87 14.31
N LEU A 434 8.19 -0.90 14.21
CA LEU A 434 7.26 -0.80 13.08
C LEU A 434 7.98 -0.76 11.73
N LEU A 435 9.12 -0.05 11.65
CA LEU A 435 9.91 0.05 10.41
C LEU A 435 10.39 -1.31 9.89
N SER A 436 10.63 -2.28 10.78
CA SER A 436 11.07 -3.63 10.38
C SER A 436 9.97 -4.45 9.72
N ILE A 437 8.71 -4.04 9.90
CA ILE A 437 7.54 -4.71 9.32
C ILE A 437 6.80 -3.82 8.31
N ASP A 438 7.41 -2.70 7.90
CA ASP A 438 6.79 -1.77 6.97
C ASP A 438 6.46 -2.48 5.63
N PRO A 439 5.19 -2.42 5.16
CA PRO A 439 4.79 -3.06 3.91
C PRO A 439 5.41 -2.42 2.66
N TYR A 440 5.85 -1.17 2.76
CA TYR A 440 6.39 -0.35 1.68
C TYR A 440 7.78 0.21 2.04
N PRO A 441 8.81 -0.63 2.23
CA PRO A 441 10.14 -0.18 2.66
C PRO A 441 10.78 0.83 1.70
N HIS A 442 10.38 0.83 0.42
CA HIS A 442 10.82 1.83 -0.56
C HIS A 442 10.28 3.24 -0.28
N HIS A 443 9.11 3.38 0.35
CA HIS A 443 8.60 4.68 0.81
C HIS A 443 9.47 5.22 1.95
N ALA A 444 9.85 4.37 2.92
CA ALA A 444 10.77 4.76 3.99
C ALA A 444 12.15 5.17 3.45
N VAL A 445 12.70 4.43 2.47
CA VAL A 445 13.95 4.81 1.77
C VAL A 445 13.83 6.18 1.11
N ALA A 446 12.74 6.42 0.37
CA ALA A 446 12.51 7.71 -0.28
C ALA A 446 12.39 8.86 0.74
N SER A 447 11.67 8.65 1.84
CA SER A 447 11.57 9.62 2.93
C SER A 447 12.94 9.92 3.54
N VAL A 448 13.77 8.91 3.79
CA VAL A 448 15.14 9.11 4.29
C VAL A 448 15.98 9.96 3.33
N GLN A 449 15.91 9.70 2.03
CA GLN A 449 16.66 10.46 1.03
C GLN A 449 16.21 11.93 0.97
N LEU A 450 14.90 12.18 1.00
CA LEU A 450 14.34 13.54 0.95
C LEU A 450 14.65 14.32 2.23
N LEU A 451 14.50 13.68 3.40
CA LEU A 451 14.83 14.30 4.68
C LEU A 451 16.33 14.57 4.81
N ARG A 452 17.20 13.69 4.30
CA ARG A 452 18.65 13.94 4.26
C ARG A 452 18.97 15.22 3.50
N ARG A 453 18.39 15.39 2.30
CA ARG A 453 18.56 16.63 1.51
C ARG A 453 18.12 17.88 2.28
N ALA A 454 17.00 17.80 3.00
CA ALA A 454 16.52 18.90 3.84
C ALA A 454 17.49 19.22 5.00
N ILE A 455 18.01 18.19 5.68
CA ILE A 455 18.98 18.32 6.78
C ILE A 455 20.29 18.93 6.28
N ASP A 456 20.81 18.45 5.15
CA ASP A 456 22.05 18.96 4.56
C ASP A 456 21.89 20.42 4.09
N ARG A 457 20.72 20.77 3.53
CA ARG A 457 20.34 22.15 3.19
C ARG A 457 20.31 23.05 4.42
N ASP A 458 19.75 22.57 5.52
CA ASP A 458 19.62 23.36 6.75
C ASP A 458 20.99 23.56 7.45
N LEU A 459 21.90 22.59 7.36
CA LEU A 459 23.31 22.78 7.74
C LEU A 459 23.99 23.82 6.84
N ALA A 460 23.88 23.69 5.50
CA ALA A 460 24.50 24.61 4.55
C ALA A 460 23.98 26.06 4.68
N THR A 461 22.77 26.25 5.21
CA THR A 461 22.17 27.56 5.45
C THR A 461 22.33 28.07 6.89
N ASN A 462 23.16 27.40 7.71
CA ASN A 462 23.41 27.73 9.12
C ASN A 462 22.15 27.76 10.00
N LYS A 463 21.12 26.98 9.64
CA LYS A 463 19.92 26.77 10.48
C LYS A 463 20.09 25.62 11.47
N LEU A 464 21.09 24.77 11.23
CA LEU A 464 21.41 23.60 12.01
C LEU A 464 22.91 23.63 12.36
N ASP A 465 23.25 23.24 13.59
CA ASP A 465 24.65 23.03 13.99
C ASP A 465 25.10 21.60 13.65
N GLU A 466 26.42 21.38 13.67
CA GLU A 466 27.05 20.09 13.34
C GLU A 466 26.59 18.95 14.27
N GLU A 467 26.34 19.25 15.55
CA GLU A 467 25.92 18.24 16.52
C GLU A 467 24.49 17.77 16.24
N ALA A 468 23.58 18.70 15.95
CA ALA A 468 22.22 18.40 15.56
C ALA A 468 22.17 17.71 14.20
N HIS A 469 23.00 18.12 13.24
CA HIS A 469 23.15 17.43 11.95
C HIS A 469 23.52 15.96 12.13
N ALA A 470 24.57 15.66 12.91
CA ALA A 470 25.00 14.29 13.20
C ALA A 470 23.89 13.46 13.87
N LYS A 471 23.15 14.04 14.83
CA LYS A 471 22.02 13.36 15.49
C LYS A 471 20.88 13.04 14.52
N LEU A 472 20.52 13.96 13.64
CA LEU A 472 19.46 13.73 12.64
C LEU A 472 19.89 12.67 11.63
N LEU A 473 21.14 12.68 11.16
CA LEU A 473 21.68 11.65 10.28
C LEU A 473 21.72 10.26 10.94
N ALA A 474 22.01 10.18 12.24
CA ALA A 474 21.98 8.92 12.98
C ALA A 474 20.56 8.29 12.99
N VAL A 475 19.51 9.11 13.12
CA VAL A 475 18.13 8.64 13.00
C VAL A 475 17.85 8.11 11.59
N LEU A 476 18.32 8.80 10.55
CA LEU A 476 18.15 8.34 9.16
C LEU A 476 18.89 7.03 8.89
N ALA A 477 20.13 6.89 9.38
CA ALA A 477 20.90 5.66 9.26
C ALA A 477 20.22 4.48 9.97
N ARG A 478 19.78 4.69 11.22
CA ARG A 478 19.03 3.68 11.98
C ARG A 478 17.72 3.28 11.30
N THR A 479 17.05 4.22 10.65
CA THR A 479 15.86 3.89 9.83
C THR A 479 16.20 2.86 8.78
N LEU A 480 17.27 3.10 8.00
CA LEU A 480 17.69 2.18 6.94
C LEU A 480 18.10 0.82 7.51
N GLU A 481 18.78 0.77 8.66
CA GLU A 481 19.17 -0.47 9.34
C GLU A 481 17.99 -1.33 9.78
N LEU A 482 16.86 -0.72 10.15
CA LEU A 482 15.68 -1.46 10.59
C LEU A 482 14.85 -2.04 9.45
N LEU A 483 14.96 -1.50 8.23
CA LEU A 483 14.22 -1.98 7.06
C LEU A 483 14.62 -3.41 6.67
N PRO A 484 13.79 -4.17 5.95
CA PRO A 484 14.10 -5.54 5.56
C PRO A 484 15.38 -5.68 4.71
N ASP A 485 16.35 -6.43 5.24
CA ASP A 485 17.68 -6.65 4.65
C ASP A 485 17.64 -7.36 3.29
N SER A 486 16.58 -8.12 3.01
CA SER A 486 16.50 -8.87 1.76
C SER A 486 16.32 -8.00 0.53
N SER A 487 16.00 -6.71 0.67
CA SER A 487 15.73 -5.85 -0.48
C SER A 487 17.00 -5.26 -1.09
N LYS A 488 17.25 -5.52 -2.39
CA LYS A 488 18.37 -4.92 -3.15
C LYS A 488 18.38 -3.38 -3.09
N SER A 489 17.21 -2.73 -3.11
CA SER A 489 17.11 -1.25 -3.03
C SER A 489 17.44 -0.70 -1.64
N VAL A 490 17.06 -1.41 -0.57
CA VAL A 490 17.43 -1.05 0.80
C VAL A 490 18.93 -1.19 0.99
N GLN A 491 19.53 -2.28 0.50
CA GLN A 491 20.98 -2.48 0.55
C GLN A 491 21.73 -1.39 -0.22
N ALA A 492 21.25 -0.99 -1.40
CA ALA A 492 21.82 0.13 -2.14
C ALA A 492 21.76 1.45 -1.34
N ALA A 493 20.62 1.76 -0.73
CA ALA A 493 20.45 2.96 0.09
C ALA A 493 21.37 2.96 1.32
N ARG A 494 21.55 1.82 2.00
CA ARG A 494 22.50 1.67 3.11
C ARG A 494 23.93 1.91 2.68
N LYS A 495 24.35 1.31 1.57
CA LYS A 495 25.71 1.49 1.01
C LYS A 495 25.97 2.96 0.67
N GLN A 496 25.00 3.62 0.05
CA GLN A 496 25.08 5.06 -0.25
C GLN A 496 25.17 5.90 1.02
N ALA A 497 24.40 5.58 2.06
CA ALA A 497 24.44 6.30 3.31
C ALA A 497 25.81 6.16 4.00
N LEU A 498 26.40 4.97 3.97
CA LEU A 498 27.73 4.68 4.53
C LEU A 498 28.86 5.37 3.76
N SER A 499 28.83 5.36 2.42
CA SER A 499 29.88 6.01 1.62
C SER A 499 29.90 7.52 1.86
N GLN A 500 28.73 8.13 1.99
CA GLN A 500 28.59 9.58 2.22
C GLN A 500 28.96 10.00 3.64
N ASN A 501 28.94 9.08 4.62
CA ASN A 501 29.42 9.35 5.99
C ASN A 501 30.95 9.19 6.12
N ALA A 502 31.62 8.63 5.10
CA ALA A 502 33.08 8.50 5.07
C ALA A 502 33.78 9.66 4.34
N GLU A 503 33.02 10.49 3.61
CA GLU A 503 33.51 11.63 2.82
C GLU A 503 33.28 13.00 3.50
N GLY A 504 32.52 13.05 4.59
CA GLY A 504 32.36 14.21 5.47
C GLY A 504 33.08 13.99 6.80
#